data_AF-A0A945KJU9-F1
#
_entry.id   AF-A0A945KJU9-F1
#
_cell.length_a   1.000
_cell.length_b   1.000
_cell.length_c   1.000
_cell.angle_alpha   90.00
_cell.angle_beta   90.00
_cell.angle_gamma   90.00
#
_symmetry.space_group_name_H-M   'P 1'
#
loop_
_entity.id
_entity.type
_entity.pdbx_description
1 polymer ?
#
loop_
_entity_poly.entity_id
_entity_poly.type
_entity_poly.pdbx_seq_one_letter_code
_entity_poly.pdbx_strand_id
1 'polypeptide(L)'
;MFASRLYPTLLQLLSLALVGTTLLACSRFDDKALTANRDGLALADIASANPQRVIIIGPATTETLFAMGLGERVVGVSDYCDWQAAEHLQRVGGLLNPNLEQIAALQPDLLIVEGQSHILRELAKTQGFRLENASIASRELWVQQVEHLGQLFKSPAAAHQLLAEVNGELRRIERRNRPENDHDRPKVLIVINRDFDQAAKMLVAGGGSFLSELVKIAGAVNLFEDNERGVFDLNTESLVRNPPDIILEFDLEKKTQ
;
A
#
# COMPACT_ATOMS: atom_id res chain seq x y z
N MET A 1 -11.24 -30.21 0.61
CA MET A 1 -9.87 -30.13 1.18
C MET A 1 -9.14 -28.82 0.82
N PHE A 2 -9.36 -28.24 -0.36
CA PHE A 2 -8.79 -26.93 -0.76
C PHE A 2 -9.45 -25.73 -0.04
N ALA A 3 -10.78 -25.65 0.01
CA ALA A 3 -11.50 -24.55 0.69
C ALA A 3 -11.13 -24.39 2.18
N SER A 4 -10.87 -25.50 2.89
CA SER A 4 -10.43 -25.50 4.30
C SER A 4 -8.99 -25.05 4.53
N ARG A 5 -8.15 -25.04 3.47
CA ARG A 5 -6.77 -24.51 3.50
C ARG A 5 -6.69 -23.08 2.93
N LEU A 6 -7.63 -22.71 2.07
CA LEU A 6 -7.69 -21.40 1.44
C LEU A 6 -8.05 -20.31 2.44
N TYR A 7 -9.00 -20.55 3.37
CA TYR A 7 -9.38 -19.57 4.39
C TYR A 7 -8.22 -19.13 5.30
N PRO A 8 -7.47 -20.04 5.97
CA PRO A 8 -6.32 -19.62 6.79
C PRO A 8 -5.16 -19.04 5.98
N THR A 9 -5.05 -19.41 4.70
CA THR A 9 -4.04 -18.84 3.78
C THR A 9 -4.43 -17.44 3.32
N LEU A 10 -5.70 -17.22 2.97
CA LEU A 10 -6.25 -15.90 2.68
C LEU A 10 -6.18 -15.03 3.92
N LEU A 11 -6.39 -15.57 5.13
CA LEU A 11 -6.19 -14.83 6.38
C LEU A 11 -4.71 -14.51 6.65
N GLN A 12 -3.78 -15.42 6.31
CA GLN A 12 -2.34 -15.18 6.41
C GLN A 12 -1.85 -14.16 5.36
N LEU A 13 -2.33 -14.27 4.12
CA LEU A 13 -2.04 -13.33 3.04
C LEU A 13 -2.73 -11.98 3.28
N LEU A 14 -3.94 -11.97 3.86
CA LEU A 14 -4.60 -10.78 4.37
C LEU A 14 -3.86 -10.23 5.58
N SER A 15 -3.25 -11.01 6.47
CA SER A 15 -2.39 -10.45 7.53
C SER A 15 -1.10 -9.85 6.94
N LEU A 16 -0.58 -10.42 5.86
CA LEU A 16 0.53 -9.87 5.07
C LEU A 16 0.11 -8.71 4.14
N ALA A 17 -1.19 -8.54 3.87
CA ALA A 17 -1.76 -7.49 3.02
C ALA A 17 -2.51 -6.41 3.81
N LEU A 18 -2.91 -6.67 5.06
CA LEU A 18 -3.32 -5.67 6.07
C LEU A 18 -2.09 -4.85 6.48
N VAL A 19 -0.90 -5.43 6.34
CA VAL A 19 0.40 -4.73 6.30
C VAL A 19 0.54 -3.78 5.08
N GLY A 20 -0.46 -3.74 4.19
CA GLY A 20 -0.39 -2.98 2.93
C GLY A 20 -1.72 -2.44 2.39
N THR A 21 -2.82 -2.43 3.13
CA THR A 21 -4.10 -1.90 2.62
C THR A 21 -4.90 -1.13 3.66
N THR A 22 -4.52 0.14 3.83
CA THR A 22 -5.50 1.20 4.08
C THR A 22 -5.26 2.33 3.10
N LEU A 23 -6.34 2.80 2.46
CA LEU A 23 -6.46 3.85 1.44
C LEU A 23 -6.40 3.41 -0.03
N LEU A 24 -7.49 2.79 -0.48
CA LEU A 24 -8.01 3.03 -1.83
C LEU A 24 -9.18 4.01 -1.70
N ALA A 25 -8.87 5.31 -1.78
CA ALA A 25 -9.85 6.36 -2.02
C ALA A 25 -9.27 7.36 -3.04
N CYS A 26 -9.84 7.29 -4.25
CA CYS A 26 -9.77 8.26 -5.35
C CYS A 26 -8.43 8.95 -5.65
N SER A 27 -7.66 8.33 -6.55
CA SER A 27 -6.93 9.10 -7.56
C SER A 27 -7.14 8.46 -8.92
N ARG A 28 -7.73 9.21 -9.86
CA ARG A 28 -7.53 8.93 -11.29
C ARG A 28 -6.02 9.00 -11.53
N PHE A 29 -5.40 7.86 -11.76
CA PHE A 29 -4.00 7.77 -12.16
C PHE A 29 -3.88 8.25 -13.60
N ASP A 30 -3.21 9.38 -13.80
CA ASP A 30 -2.65 9.77 -15.10
C ASP A 30 -1.16 9.34 -15.09
N ASP A 31 -0.81 8.38 -15.94
CA ASP A 31 0.50 7.71 -16.05
C ASP A 31 1.68 8.60 -16.50
N LYS A 32 1.55 9.93 -16.48
CA LYS A 32 2.54 10.86 -17.06
C LYS A 32 3.37 11.68 -16.07
N ALA A 33 3.27 11.45 -14.77
CA ALA A 33 3.93 12.31 -13.76
C ALA A 33 5.23 11.77 -13.16
N LEU A 34 5.88 10.75 -13.75
CA LEU A 34 7.18 10.23 -13.27
C LEU A 34 8.42 10.92 -13.89
N THR A 35 8.24 11.94 -14.73
CA THR A 35 9.35 12.68 -15.35
C THR A 35 9.11 14.17 -15.38
N ALA A 36 9.04 14.85 -14.23
CA ALA A 36 9.29 16.29 -14.14
C ALA A 36 9.32 16.77 -12.68
N ASN A 37 10.51 16.89 -12.09
CA ASN A 37 10.88 18.11 -11.37
C ASN A 37 12.39 18.13 -11.09
N ARG A 38 13.13 18.87 -11.91
CA ARG A 38 14.53 19.25 -11.70
C ARG A 38 14.65 20.76 -11.94
N ASP A 39 13.99 21.55 -11.09
CA ASP A 39 14.24 23.00 -11.06
C ASP A 39 14.97 23.34 -9.76
N GLY A 40 16.24 23.66 -9.96
CA GLY A 40 17.20 24.00 -8.92
C GLY A 40 16.87 25.33 -8.26
N LEU A 41 16.97 25.34 -6.93
CA LEU A 41 17.65 26.34 -6.10
C LEU A 41 17.89 25.65 -4.73
N ALA A 42 19.17 25.52 -4.34
CA ALA A 42 19.68 24.87 -3.12
C ALA A 42 19.53 23.32 -2.95
N LEU A 43 19.35 22.56 -4.03
CA LEU A 43 19.14 21.09 -4.00
C LEU A 43 20.40 20.23 -3.73
N ALA A 44 21.61 20.79 -3.80
CA ALA A 44 22.84 20.00 -3.73
C ALA A 44 23.13 19.43 -2.32
N ASP A 45 22.72 20.12 -1.26
CA ASP A 45 22.97 19.66 0.12
C ASP A 45 21.89 18.68 0.63
N ILE A 46 20.66 18.78 0.12
CA ILE A 46 19.53 17.93 0.54
C ILE A 46 19.55 16.56 -0.18
N ALA A 47 20.11 16.49 -1.39
CA ALA A 47 20.25 15.24 -2.14
C ALA A 47 21.31 14.26 -1.55
N SER A 48 22.17 14.75 -0.65
CA SER A 48 23.24 13.96 0.02
C SER A 48 22.86 13.51 1.44
N ALA A 49 21.79 14.08 2.01
CA ALA A 49 21.42 13.86 3.40
C ALA A 49 20.79 12.47 3.60
N ASN A 50 21.35 11.72 4.55
CA ASN A 50 20.75 10.52 5.11
C ASN A 50 19.67 10.98 6.11
N PRO A 51 18.36 10.89 5.82
CA PRO A 51 17.33 11.49 6.67
C PRO A 51 17.38 10.93 8.10
N GLN A 52 17.26 11.78 9.12
CA GLN A 52 17.33 11.43 10.53
C GLN A 52 16.02 11.70 11.27
N ARG A 53 15.15 12.57 10.74
CA ARG A 53 13.90 12.98 11.37
C ARG A 53 12.77 12.95 10.36
N VAL A 54 12.08 11.82 10.31
CA VAL A 54 11.13 11.51 9.25
C VAL A 54 9.71 11.56 9.80
N ILE A 55 8.82 12.23 9.06
CA ILE A 55 7.38 12.08 9.25
C ILE A 55 6.84 11.25 8.08
N ILE A 56 5.97 10.28 8.38
CA ILE A 56 5.37 9.41 7.36
C ILE A 56 3.86 9.52 7.45
N ILE A 57 3.23 10.02 6.38
CA ILE A 57 1.79 10.02 6.21
C ILE A 57 1.44 8.91 5.22
N GLY A 58 1.44 7.68 5.73
CA GLY A 58 1.30 6.47 4.93
C GLY A 58 1.55 5.21 5.76
N PRO A 59 0.52 4.39 6.06
CA PRO A 59 0.69 3.20 6.88
C PRO A 59 1.68 2.18 6.28
N ALA A 60 1.55 1.82 5.01
CA ALA A 60 2.40 0.78 4.40
C ALA A 60 3.89 1.18 4.33
N THR A 61 4.16 2.45 4.07
CA THR A 61 5.50 3.05 4.06
C THR A 61 6.08 3.08 5.48
N THR A 62 5.23 3.34 6.48
CA THR A 62 5.64 3.26 7.89
C THR A 62 6.11 1.86 8.21
N GLU A 63 5.28 0.86 7.92
CA GLU A 63 5.62 -0.55 8.15
C GLU A 63 6.88 -0.98 7.40
N THR A 64 7.01 -0.58 6.13
CA THR A 64 8.19 -0.84 5.32
C THR A 64 9.45 -0.30 5.98
N LEU A 65 9.44 0.95 6.45
CA LEU A 65 10.61 1.58 7.05
C LEU A 65 10.97 0.93 8.41
N PHE A 66 9.97 0.55 9.20
CA PHE A 66 10.19 -0.20 10.43
C PHE A 66 10.73 -1.61 10.17
N ALA A 67 10.22 -2.31 9.16
CA ALA A 67 10.69 -3.63 8.75
C ALA A 67 12.14 -3.59 8.22
N MET A 68 12.56 -2.47 7.63
CA MET A 68 13.97 -2.20 7.28
C MET A 68 14.85 -1.87 8.49
N GLY A 69 14.31 -1.83 9.71
CA GLY A 69 15.04 -1.46 10.93
C GLY A 69 15.34 0.03 11.04
N LEU A 70 14.62 0.88 10.31
CA LEU A 70 14.85 2.33 10.26
C LEU A 70 13.81 3.14 11.06
N GLY A 71 13.00 2.46 11.88
CA GLY A 71 11.91 3.06 12.67
C GLY A 71 12.35 4.14 13.66
N GLU A 72 13.57 4.07 14.20
CA GLU A 72 14.11 5.07 15.14
C GLU A 72 14.23 6.48 14.54
N ARG A 73 14.23 6.59 13.21
CA ARG A 73 14.29 7.88 12.51
C ARG A 73 12.92 8.52 12.34
N VAL A 74 11.84 7.79 12.64
CA VAL A 74 10.48 8.28 12.48
C VAL A 74 10.07 9.05 13.73
N VAL A 75 9.65 10.30 13.55
CA VAL A 75 9.25 11.21 14.64
C VAL A 75 7.75 11.50 14.64
N GLY A 76 7.05 11.13 13.57
CA GLY A 76 5.60 11.28 13.47
C GLY A 76 4.99 10.40 12.38
N VAL A 77 3.76 9.97 12.61
CA VAL A 77 3.00 9.07 11.73
C VAL A 77 1.57 9.55 11.55
N SER A 78 0.90 9.10 10.50
CA SER A 78 -0.52 9.41 10.31
C SER A 78 -1.41 8.80 11.39
N ASP A 79 -2.62 9.34 11.50
CA ASP A 79 -3.69 8.80 12.37
C ASP A 79 -4.11 7.38 11.98
N TYR A 80 -3.83 6.99 10.73
CA TYR A 80 -4.22 5.70 10.17
C TYR A 80 -3.17 4.60 10.37
N CYS A 81 -1.98 4.93 10.88
CA CYS A 81 -0.93 3.96 11.15
C CYS A 81 -1.26 3.15 12.43
N ASP A 82 -1.44 1.84 12.29
CA ASP A 82 -1.71 0.91 13.39
C ASP A 82 -0.53 -0.04 13.66
N TRP A 83 0.65 0.27 13.13
CA TRP A 83 1.87 -0.47 13.42
C TRP A 83 2.25 -0.33 14.90
N GLN A 84 2.26 -1.45 15.64
CA GLN A 84 2.49 -1.46 17.09
C GLN A 84 3.76 -0.72 17.51
N ALA A 85 4.85 -0.90 16.76
CA ALA A 85 6.13 -0.26 17.10
C ALA A 85 6.10 1.27 16.90
N ALA A 86 5.12 1.82 16.19
CA ALA A 86 4.93 3.25 15.96
C ALA A 86 3.92 3.90 16.92
N GLU A 87 3.29 3.15 17.84
CA GLU A 87 2.25 3.68 18.74
C GLU A 87 2.70 4.86 19.61
N HIS A 88 3.98 4.87 19.97
CA HIS A 88 4.57 5.91 20.80
C HIS A 88 4.88 7.22 20.05
N LEU A 89 4.75 7.22 18.72
CA LEU A 89 5.06 8.36 17.86
C LEU A 89 3.91 9.37 17.82
N GLN A 90 4.25 10.62 17.52
CA GLN A 90 3.26 11.69 17.40
C GLN A 90 2.35 11.48 16.18
N ARG A 91 1.06 11.71 16.38
CA ARG A 91 0.03 11.60 15.33
C ARG A 91 -0.15 12.93 14.63
N VAL A 92 0.06 12.97 13.32
CA VAL A 92 0.13 14.23 12.55
C VAL A 92 -1.05 14.45 11.60
N GLY A 93 -2.17 13.74 11.79
CA GLY A 93 -3.31 13.81 10.89
C GLY A 93 -3.21 12.83 9.71
N GLY A 94 -4.07 13.04 8.71
CA GLY A 94 -4.12 12.25 7.49
C GLY A 94 -3.63 13.00 6.25
N LEU A 95 -3.62 12.32 5.10
CA LEU A 95 -3.27 12.94 3.81
C LEU A 95 -4.21 14.09 3.44
N LEU A 96 -5.52 13.92 3.72
CA LEU A 96 -6.58 14.88 3.42
C LEU A 96 -6.78 15.94 4.51
N ASN A 97 -6.43 15.61 5.75
CA ASN A 97 -6.60 16.44 6.94
C ASN A 97 -5.30 16.47 7.79
N PRO A 98 -4.18 16.97 7.24
CA PRO A 98 -2.91 16.99 7.96
C PRO A 98 -2.89 18.07 9.06
N ASN A 99 -2.26 17.76 10.19
CA ASN A 99 -1.99 18.75 11.24
C ASN A 99 -0.69 19.50 10.93
N LEU A 100 -0.78 20.61 10.20
CA LEU A 100 0.38 21.36 9.72
C LEU A 100 1.23 21.94 10.85
N GLU A 101 0.61 22.40 11.93
CA GLU A 101 1.32 22.96 13.10
C GLU A 101 2.18 21.89 13.76
N GLN A 102 1.64 20.69 13.94
CA GLN A 102 2.36 19.59 14.55
C GLN A 102 3.47 19.05 13.65
N ILE A 103 3.23 18.96 12.33
CA ILE A 103 4.27 18.60 11.35
C ILE A 103 5.43 19.60 11.42
N ALA A 104 5.14 20.90 11.44
CA ALA A 104 6.17 21.94 11.54
C ALA A 104 6.92 21.91 12.87
N ALA A 105 6.20 21.72 13.99
CA ALA A 105 6.78 21.67 15.33
C ALA A 105 7.76 20.50 15.52
N LEU A 106 7.54 19.39 14.82
CA LEU A 106 8.42 18.23 14.84
C LEU A 106 9.71 18.43 14.05
N GLN A 107 9.84 19.50 13.26
CA GLN A 107 11.04 19.84 12.49
C GLN A 107 11.65 18.62 11.75
N PRO A 108 10.89 17.96 10.85
CA PRO A 108 11.42 16.86 10.06
C PRO A 108 12.48 17.34 9.07
N ASP A 109 13.39 16.46 8.69
CA ASP A 109 14.25 16.65 7.51
C ASP A 109 13.67 15.95 6.26
N LEU A 110 12.72 15.04 6.46
CA LEU A 110 11.97 14.35 5.40
C LEU A 110 10.50 14.15 5.80
N LEU A 111 9.61 14.51 4.88
CA LEU A 111 8.19 14.13 4.91
C LEU A 111 7.94 13.13 3.78
N ILE A 112 7.44 11.93 4.11
CA ILE A 112 7.01 10.94 3.13
C ILE A 112 5.49 10.86 3.13
N VAL A 113 4.86 10.92 1.96
CA VAL A 113 3.40 10.87 1.80
C VAL A 113 2.98 9.79 0.82
N GLU A 114 2.03 8.95 1.20
CA GLU A 114 1.37 8.02 0.26
C GLU A 114 0.26 8.76 -0.48
N GLY A 115 0.43 8.97 -1.79
CA GLY A 115 -0.48 9.79 -2.60
C GLY A 115 0.00 11.23 -2.76
N GLN A 116 -0.93 12.17 -3.00
CA GLN A 116 -0.60 13.58 -3.28
C GLN A 116 -1.39 14.53 -2.39
N SER A 117 -0.72 15.57 -1.88
CA SER A 117 -1.36 16.64 -1.14
C SER A 117 -0.69 17.97 -1.47
N HIS A 118 -1.46 18.91 -1.99
CA HIS A 118 -0.96 20.25 -2.31
C HIS A 118 -0.53 21.01 -1.05
N ILE A 119 -1.31 20.91 0.03
CA ILE A 119 -1.04 21.58 1.30
C ILE A 119 0.27 21.09 1.91
N LEU A 120 0.52 19.78 1.93
CA LEU A 120 1.79 19.22 2.43
C LEU A 120 2.98 19.61 1.55
N ARG A 121 2.78 19.73 0.23
CA ARG A 121 3.80 20.23 -0.70
C ARG A 121 4.18 21.68 -0.40
N GLU A 122 3.20 22.55 -0.21
CA GLU A 122 3.45 23.95 0.15
C GLU A 122 4.11 24.06 1.52
N LEU A 123 3.65 23.30 2.52
CA LEU A 123 4.28 23.26 3.84
C LEU A 123 5.76 22.88 3.76
N ALA A 124 6.08 21.77 3.09
CA ALA A 124 7.46 21.32 2.92
C ALA A 124 8.32 22.38 2.24
N LYS A 125 7.76 23.09 1.24
CA LYS A 125 8.45 24.16 0.52
C LYS A 125 8.69 25.39 1.40
N THR A 126 7.71 25.80 2.21
CA THR A 126 7.83 26.94 3.13
C THR A 126 8.78 26.65 4.29
N GLN A 127 8.76 25.43 4.82
CA GLN A 127 9.59 25.04 5.96
C GLN A 127 10.97 24.50 5.55
N GLY A 128 11.20 24.26 4.26
CA GLY A 128 12.49 23.77 3.74
C GLY A 128 12.74 22.28 3.98
N PHE A 129 11.68 21.48 4.11
CA PHE A 129 11.79 20.03 4.28
C PHE A 129 11.83 19.31 2.92
N ARG A 130 12.51 18.16 2.87
CA ARG A 130 12.36 17.25 1.71
C ARG A 130 10.98 16.61 1.74
N LEU A 131 10.32 16.51 0.58
CA LEU A 131 9.07 15.79 0.40
C LEU A 131 9.28 14.64 -0.57
N GLU A 132 8.87 13.43 -0.19
CA GLU A 132 8.85 12.25 -1.05
C GLU A 132 7.42 11.71 -1.16
N ASN A 133 7.04 11.30 -2.36
CA ASN A 133 5.76 10.64 -2.60
C ASN A 133 6.02 9.14 -2.73
N ALA A 134 5.35 8.34 -1.92
CA ALA A 134 5.37 6.89 -2.00
C ALA A 134 4.15 6.38 -2.79
N SER A 135 4.37 5.34 -3.60
CA SER A 135 3.30 4.63 -4.31
C SER A 135 3.44 3.13 -4.09
N ILE A 136 2.33 2.50 -3.71
CA ILE A 136 2.24 1.06 -3.41
C ILE A 136 1.11 0.40 -4.22
N ALA A 137 0.72 1.01 -5.35
CA ALA A 137 -0.44 0.57 -6.13
C ALA A 137 -0.26 -0.82 -6.78
N SER A 138 0.98 -1.25 -6.98
CA SER A 138 1.33 -2.59 -7.44
C SER A 138 2.55 -3.12 -6.69
N ARG A 139 2.80 -4.43 -6.81
CA ARG A 139 3.98 -5.06 -6.24
C ARG A 139 5.26 -4.46 -6.80
N GLU A 140 5.30 -4.21 -8.10
CA GLU A 140 6.46 -3.63 -8.79
C GLU A 140 6.78 -2.24 -8.22
N LEU A 141 5.75 -1.41 -8.04
CA LEU A 141 5.91 -0.08 -7.46
C LEU A 141 6.36 -0.16 -5.99
N TRP A 142 5.82 -1.10 -5.21
CA TRP A 142 6.28 -1.31 -3.84
C TRP A 142 7.75 -1.76 -3.79
N VAL A 143 8.18 -2.67 -4.66
CA VAL A 143 9.59 -3.10 -4.74
C VAL A 143 10.50 -1.91 -5.06
N GLN A 144 10.13 -1.10 -6.06
CA GLN A 144 10.87 0.11 -6.42
C GLN A 144 10.92 1.11 -5.24
N GLN A 145 9.83 1.24 -4.49
CA GLN A 145 9.76 2.08 -3.31
C GLN A 145 10.72 1.59 -2.21
N VAL A 146 10.77 0.30 -1.93
CA VAL A 146 11.69 -0.28 -0.93
C VAL A 146 13.15 -0.05 -1.34
N GLU A 147 13.49 -0.24 -2.61
CA GLU A 147 14.83 0.03 -3.14
C GLU A 147 15.20 1.52 -3.03
N HIS A 148 14.27 2.41 -3.40
CA HIS A 148 14.44 3.87 -3.28
C HIS A 148 14.66 4.29 -1.82
N LEU A 149 13.85 3.79 -0.89
CA LEU A 149 14.05 4.01 0.55
C LEU A 149 15.42 3.47 1.00
N GLY A 150 15.84 2.30 0.51
CA GLY A 150 17.17 1.77 0.77
C GLY A 150 18.29 2.73 0.37
N GLN A 151 18.20 3.35 -0.80
CA GLN A 151 19.17 4.35 -1.25
C GLN A 151 19.09 5.65 -0.44
N LEU A 152 17.88 6.16 -0.24
CA LEU A 152 17.60 7.40 0.47
C LEU A 152 18.15 7.37 1.91
N PHE A 153 17.96 6.26 2.61
CA PHE A 153 18.43 6.05 3.98
C PHE A 153 19.84 5.45 4.07
N LYS A 154 20.59 5.41 2.96
CA LYS A 154 21.93 4.82 2.84
C LYS A 154 22.02 3.40 3.43
N SER A 155 20.94 2.62 3.26
CA SER A 155 20.74 1.29 3.83
C SER A 155 20.26 0.28 2.76
N PRO A 156 20.95 0.13 1.60
CA PRO A 156 20.52 -0.78 0.54
C PRO A 156 20.50 -2.24 0.97
N ALA A 157 21.37 -2.64 1.90
CA ALA A 157 21.38 -3.99 2.44
C ALA A 157 20.07 -4.34 3.18
N ALA A 158 19.51 -3.39 3.95
CA ALA A 158 18.24 -3.58 4.64
C ALA A 158 17.07 -3.72 3.66
N ALA A 159 17.06 -2.89 2.59
CA ALA A 159 16.08 -3.02 1.51
C ALA A 159 16.16 -4.39 0.82
N HIS A 160 17.36 -4.84 0.43
CA HIS A 160 17.53 -6.16 -0.19
C HIS A 160 17.13 -7.30 0.74
N GLN A 161 17.43 -7.20 2.03
CA GLN A 161 17.04 -8.20 3.01
C GLN A 161 15.52 -8.30 3.12
N LEU A 162 14.82 -7.17 3.30
CA LEU A 162 13.36 -7.14 3.37
C LEU A 162 12.72 -7.73 2.11
N LEU A 163 13.20 -7.33 0.93
CA LEU A 163 12.71 -7.86 -0.35
C LEU A 163 12.97 -9.36 -0.48
N ALA A 164 14.13 -9.86 -0.03
CA ALA A 164 14.45 -11.28 -0.07
C ALA A 164 13.53 -12.09 0.87
N GLU A 165 13.26 -11.58 2.07
CA GLU A 165 12.36 -12.18 3.06
C GLU A 165 10.92 -12.27 2.52
N VAL A 166 10.36 -11.13 2.08
CA VAL A 166 8.99 -11.08 1.54
C VAL A 166 8.86 -11.97 0.31
N ASN A 167 9.79 -11.89 -0.65
CA ASN A 167 9.76 -12.75 -1.83
C ASN A 167 9.95 -14.23 -1.50
N GLY A 168 10.72 -14.55 -0.45
CA GLY A 168 10.89 -15.90 0.07
C GLY A 168 9.58 -16.48 0.59
N GLU A 169 8.86 -15.70 1.41
CA GLU A 169 7.58 -16.11 1.97
C GLU A 169 6.48 -16.20 0.90
N LEU A 170 6.39 -15.25 -0.04
CA LEU A 170 5.45 -15.34 -1.14
C LEU A 170 5.67 -16.61 -1.98
N ARG A 171 6.92 -16.93 -2.33
CA ARG A 171 7.25 -18.18 -3.04
C ARG A 171 6.94 -19.43 -2.21
N ARG A 172 7.11 -19.37 -0.89
CA ARG A 172 6.77 -20.48 0.01
C ARG A 172 5.27 -20.74 0.01
N ILE A 173 4.47 -19.67 0.10
CA ILE A 173 3.00 -19.73 0.07
C ILE A 173 2.54 -20.25 -1.29
N GLU A 174 3.07 -19.71 -2.39
CA GLU A 174 2.74 -20.13 -3.75
C GLU A 174 3.00 -21.63 -3.95
N ARG A 175 4.18 -22.14 -3.57
CA ARG A 175 4.48 -23.58 -3.68
C ARG A 175 3.55 -24.44 -2.84
N ARG A 176 3.18 -23.97 -1.64
CA ARG A 176 2.29 -24.70 -0.72
C ARG A 176 0.86 -24.82 -1.28
N ASN A 177 0.41 -23.82 -2.03
CA ASN A 177 -0.96 -23.71 -2.50
C ASN A 177 -1.14 -23.98 -3.99
N ARG A 178 -0.05 -24.31 -4.70
CA ARG A 178 -0.10 -24.59 -6.14
C ARG A 178 -1.13 -25.69 -6.41
N PRO A 179 -2.15 -25.45 -7.25
CA PRO A 179 -3.13 -26.46 -7.60
C PRO A 179 -2.49 -27.55 -8.46
N GLU A 180 -3.05 -28.75 -8.44
CA GLU A 180 -2.61 -29.86 -9.30
C GLU A 180 -2.95 -29.56 -10.77
N ASN A 181 -4.14 -28.99 -11.02
CA ASN A 181 -4.56 -28.52 -12.34
C ASN A 181 -5.13 -27.10 -12.26
N ASP A 182 -5.01 -26.32 -13.35
CA ASP A 182 -5.53 -24.94 -13.36
C ASP A 182 -7.05 -24.85 -13.21
N HIS A 183 -7.80 -25.88 -13.61
CA HIS A 183 -9.25 -25.93 -13.42
C HIS A 183 -9.68 -26.13 -11.96
N ASP A 184 -8.75 -26.49 -11.07
CA ASP A 184 -9.01 -26.66 -9.63
C ASP A 184 -8.94 -25.34 -8.85
N ARG A 185 -8.57 -24.22 -9.51
CA ARG A 185 -8.45 -22.90 -8.89
C ARG A 185 -9.84 -22.35 -8.54
N PRO A 186 -10.14 -22.06 -7.26
CA PRO A 186 -11.39 -21.40 -6.91
C PRO A 186 -11.41 -19.96 -7.45
N LYS A 187 -12.56 -19.55 -7.98
CA LYS A 187 -12.81 -18.18 -8.42
C LYS A 187 -13.13 -17.28 -7.24
N VAL A 188 -12.32 -16.25 -7.05
CA VAL A 188 -12.45 -15.28 -5.95
C VAL A 188 -12.95 -13.96 -6.49
N LEU A 189 -14.09 -13.48 -5.98
CA LEU A 189 -14.51 -12.09 -6.14
C LEU A 189 -13.86 -11.25 -5.04
N ILE A 190 -13.07 -10.24 -5.43
CA ILE A 190 -12.43 -9.32 -4.48
C ILE A 190 -13.24 -8.01 -4.44
N VAL A 191 -13.95 -7.77 -3.33
CA VAL A 191 -14.77 -6.58 -3.09
C VAL A 191 -13.99 -5.61 -2.20
N ILE A 192 -13.61 -4.47 -2.77
CA ILE A 192 -12.88 -3.40 -2.06
C ILE A 192 -13.84 -2.56 -1.22
N ASN A 193 -14.99 -2.23 -1.78
CA ASN A 193 -16.01 -1.45 -1.10
C ASN A 193 -17.40 -1.75 -1.70
N ARG A 194 -18.44 -1.56 -0.89
CA ARG A 194 -19.84 -1.59 -1.35
C ARG A 194 -20.45 -0.24 -1.04
N ASP A 195 -20.89 0.47 -2.07
CA ASP A 195 -21.76 1.62 -1.87
C ASP A 195 -23.20 1.10 -1.80
N PHE A 196 -23.75 1.03 -0.58
CA PHE A 196 -25.13 0.58 -0.37
C PHE A 196 -26.16 1.65 -0.79
N ASP A 197 -25.76 2.92 -0.94
CA ASP A 197 -26.66 4.03 -1.24
C ASP A 197 -26.89 4.24 -2.75
N GLN A 198 -25.97 3.78 -3.61
CA GLN A 198 -26.10 3.92 -5.06
C GLN A 198 -26.08 2.58 -5.82
N ALA A 199 -27.27 2.15 -6.25
CA ALA A 199 -27.51 1.14 -7.28
C ALA A 199 -26.78 -0.23 -7.10
N ALA A 200 -26.46 -0.62 -5.85
CA ALA A 200 -25.74 -1.85 -5.53
C ALA A 200 -24.43 -2.00 -6.34
N LYS A 201 -23.71 -0.89 -6.57
CA LYS A 201 -22.39 -0.93 -7.21
C LYS A 201 -21.36 -1.45 -6.23
N MET A 202 -20.65 -2.49 -6.65
CA MET A 202 -19.50 -3.01 -5.89
C MET A 202 -18.22 -2.52 -6.54
N LEU A 203 -17.35 -1.91 -5.75
CA LEU A 203 -16.00 -1.60 -6.20
C LEU A 203 -15.15 -2.87 -6.05
N VAL A 204 -14.67 -3.43 -7.15
CA VAL A 204 -13.97 -4.73 -7.16
C VAL A 204 -12.58 -4.63 -7.77
N ALA A 205 -11.69 -5.53 -7.35
CA ALA A 205 -10.32 -5.59 -7.86
C ALA A 205 -10.24 -6.38 -9.18
N GLY A 206 -9.64 -5.79 -10.21
CA GLY A 206 -9.34 -6.47 -11.48
C GLY A 206 -7.97 -7.12 -11.50
N GLY A 207 -7.61 -7.71 -12.63
CA GLY A 207 -6.33 -8.39 -12.90
C GLY A 207 -5.09 -7.53 -12.66
N GLY A 208 -5.17 -6.22 -12.92
CA GLY A 208 -4.05 -5.29 -12.70
C GLY A 208 -3.81 -4.90 -11.25
N SER A 209 -4.57 -5.44 -10.29
CA SER A 209 -4.39 -5.14 -8.87
C SER A 209 -3.38 -6.05 -8.19
N PHE A 210 -2.69 -5.50 -7.19
CA PHE A 210 -1.87 -6.31 -6.28
C PHE A 210 -2.67 -7.42 -5.58
N LEU A 211 -3.94 -7.17 -5.28
CA LEU A 211 -4.83 -8.16 -4.67
C LEU A 211 -5.11 -9.36 -5.57
N SER A 212 -5.20 -9.14 -6.89
CA SER A 212 -5.31 -10.22 -7.87
C SER A 212 -4.07 -11.11 -7.88
N GLU A 213 -2.89 -10.51 -7.79
CA GLU A 213 -1.62 -11.26 -7.67
C GLU A 213 -1.57 -12.10 -6.39
N LEU A 214 -2.00 -11.54 -5.25
CA LEU A 214 -2.06 -12.27 -3.98
C LEU A 214 -3.05 -13.44 -4.02
N VAL A 215 -4.21 -13.26 -4.65
CA VAL A 215 -5.17 -14.36 -4.90
C VAL A 215 -4.54 -15.46 -5.74
N LYS A 216 -3.75 -15.11 -6.76
CA LYS A 216 -3.02 -16.07 -7.59
C LYS A 216 -1.97 -16.84 -6.79
N ILE A 217 -1.19 -16.15 -5.95
CA ILE A 217 -0.22 -16.75 -5.02
C ILE A 217 -0.91 -17.66 -4.00
N ALA A 218 -2.15 -17.35 -3.60
CA ALA A 218 -2.98 -18.18 -2.74
C ALA A 218 -3.46 -19.49 -3.41
N GLY A 219 -3.20 -19.69 -4.71
CA GLY A 219 -3.66 -20.85 -5.47
C GLY A 219 -5.07 -20.69 -6.06
N ALA A 220 -5.60 -19.47 -6.09
CA ALA A 220 -6.91 -19.15 -6.62
C ALA A 220 -6.81 -18.33 -7.91
N VAL A 221 -7.96 -17.94 -8.48
CA VAL A 221 -8.05 -17.04 -9.63
C VAL A 221 -9.01 -15.89 -9.31
N ASN A 222 -8.63 -14.66 -9.63
CA ASN A 222 -9.55 -13.53 -9.53
C ASN A 222 -10.66 -13.70 -10.57
N LEU A 223 -11.92 -13.56 -10.16
CA LEU A 223 -13.07 -13.63 -11.06
C LEU A 223 -12.95 -12.68 -12.26
N PHE A 224 -12.26 -11.56 -12.08
CA PHE A 224 -12.00 -10.56 -13.11
C PHE A 224 -10.50 -10.42 -13.46
N GLU A 225 -9.75 -11.55 -13.48
CA GLU A 225 -8.33 -11.57 -13.85
C GLU A 225 -8.08 -10.95 -15.25
N ASP A 226 -8.99 -11.14 -16.21
CA ASP A 226 -8.86 -10.58 -17.57
C ASP A 226 -9.10 -9.06 -17.65
N ASN A 227 -9.60 -8.43 -16.58
CA ASN A 227 -9.79 -6.98 -16.54
C ASN A 227 -8.51 -6.32 -16.02
N GLU A 228 -7.66 -5.83 -16.93
CA GLU A 228 -6.37 -5.22 -16.59
C GLU A 228 -6.47 -3.95 -15.73
N ARG A 229 -7.67 -3.40 -15.50
CA ARG A 229 -7.85 -2.29 -14.54
C ARG A 229 -7.51 -2.76 -13.13
N GLY A 230 -6.85 -1.90 -12.35
CA GLY A 230 -6.60 -2.17 -10.93
C GLY A 230 -7.91 -2.36 -10.14
N VAL A 231 -8.78 -1.36 -10.18
CA VAL A 231 -10.08 -1.40 -9.48
C VAL A 231 -11.16 -0.80 -10.38
N PHE A 232 -12.38 -1.35 -10.36
CA PHE A 232 -13.50 -0.87 -11.17
C PHE A 232 -14.87 -1.15 -10.54
N ASP A 233 -15.88 -0.39 -10.96
CA ASP A 233 -17.27 -0.62 -10.54
C ASP A 233 -17.87 -1.83 -11.27
N LEU A 234 -18.40 -2.76 -10.49
CA LEU A 234 -19.11 -3.94 -10.98
C LEU A 234 -20.63 -3.73 -10.90
N ASN A 235 -21.31 -4.01 -12.00
CA ASN A 235 -22.74 -4.31 -12.01
C ASN A 235 -22.96 -5.78 -11.62
N THR A 236 -23.79 -6.01 -10.61
CA THR A 236 -24.04 -7.32 -10.01
C THR A 236 -24.70 -8.33 -10.96
N GLU A 237 -25.36 -7.88 -12.02
CA GLU A 237 -25.95 -8.77 -13.05
C GLU A 237 -24.92 -9.71 -13.69
N SER A 238 -23.66 -9.28 -13.79
CA SER A 238 -22.56 -10.10 -14.33
C SER A 238 -22.24 -11.32 -13.45
N LEU A 239 -22.53 -11.25 -12.14
CA LEU A 239 -22.25 -12.34 -11.20
C LEU A 239 -23.19 -13.53 -11.36
N VAL A 240 -24.40 -13.32 -11.90
CA VAL A 240 -25.37 -14.40 -12.14
C VAL A 240 -24.86 -15.36 -13.21
N ARG A 241 -24.14 -14.83 -14.21
CA ARG A 241 -23.60 -15.62 -15.33
C ARG A 241 -22.27 -16.28 -15.01
N ASN A 242 -21.49 -15.71 -14.08
CA ASN A 242 -20.21 -16.25 -13.66
C ASN A 242 -20.10 -16.14 -12.13
N PRO A 243 -20.68 -17.08 -11.37
CA PRO A 243 -20.68 -17.01 -9.91
C PRO A 243 -19.26 -17.23 -9.36
N PRO A 244 -18.84 -16.47 -8.33
CA PRO A 244 -17.62 -16.76 -7.59
C PRO A 244 -17.79 -17.98 -6.69
N ASP A 245 -16.71 -18.69 -6.43
CA ASP A 245 -16.65 -19.72 -5.39
C ASP A 245 -16.45 -19.11 -4.00
N ILE A 246 -15.76 -17.95 -3.94
CA ILE A 246 -15.39 -17.24 -2.72
C ILE A 246 -15.56 -15.73 -2.92
N ILE A 247 -16.06 -15.04 -1.91
CA ILE A 247 -16.09 -13.57 -1.85
C ILE A 247 -15.11 -13.13 -0.77
N LEU A 248 -14.11 -12.35 -1.17
CA LEU A 248 -13.16 -11.67 -0.30
C LEU A 248 -13.59 -10.21 -0.20
N GLU A 249 -13.97 -9.76 0.99
CA GLU A 249 -14.51 -8.41 1.19
C GLU A 249 -13.72 -7.65 2.26
N PHE A 250 -13.35 -6.42 1.92
CA PHE A 250 -12.70 -5.49 2.83
C PHE A 250 -13.76 -4.62 3.51
N ASP A 251 -13.90 -4.78 4.83
CA ASP A 251 -14.78 -3.96 5.66
C ASP A 251 -14.03 -2.69 6.08
N LEU A 252 -14.20 -1.62 5.29
CA LEU A 252 -13.55 -0.33 5.53
C LEU A 252 -14.31 0.56 6.53
N GLU A 253 -15.51 0.16 6.99
CA GLU A 253 -16.37 0.96 7.86
C GLU A 253 -16.09 0.74 9.36
N LYS A 254 -15.36 -0.31 9.75
CA LYS A 254 -15.20 -0.69 11.16
C LYS A 254 -14.26 0.15 12.04
N LYS A 255 -13.63 1.23 11.54
CA LYS A 255 -12.76 2.10 12.36
C LYS A 255 -13.51 3.22 13.12
N THR A 256 -14.86 3.24 13.11
CA THR A 256 -15.68 4.25 13.84
C THR A 256 -16.38 3.68 15.08
N GLN A 257 -15.62 3.08 16.02
CA GLN A 257 -16.08 2.85 17.40
C GLN A 257 -14.99 3.24 18.39
#